data_AF-A0A257L1J0-F1
#
_entry.id   AF-A0A257L1J0-F1
#
_cell.length_a   1.000
_cell.length_b   1.000
_cell.length_c   1.000
_cell.angle_alpha   90.00
_cell.angle_beta   90.00
_cell.angle_gamma   90.00
#
_symmetry.space_group_name_H-M   'P 1'
#
loop_
_entity.id
_entity.type
_entity.pdbx_description
1 polymer ?
#
loop_
_entity_poly.entity_id
_entity_poly.type
_entity_poly.pdbx_seq_one_letter_code
_entity_poly.pdbx_strand_id
1 'polypeptide(L)'
;KKFVYYKRQENTLTDGSSWTRGYATMNFNIIRFADVLLMAAEAEIEAGSLEKAREYTNMVRGRAANKASWVTENSDKSKFAANYNIATYSAPWTDKTVARSAVRMERMLELAQEGHRFFDLVRWGTAETELNSYLAYESKILVAKFGGAKFTKGKNEYLPIPQPQIDVQGKDILTQNPGY
;
A
#
# COMPACT_ATOMS: atom_id res chain seq x y z
N LYS A 1 -12.88 4.33 -5.44
CA LYS A 1 -13.26 3.57 -4.23
C LYS A 1 -12.74 2.15 -4.39
N LYS A 2 -12.11 1.59 -3.36
CA LYS A 2 -11.22 0.43 -3.51
C LYS A 2 -11.85 -0.89 -3.05
N PHE A 3 -12.47 -0.86 -1.88
CA PHE A 3 -13.20 -1.99 -1.29
C PHE A 3 -14.67 -1.66 -1.06
N VAL A 4 -15.23 -0.81 -1.92
CA VAL A 4 -16.59 -0.29 -1.74
C VAL A 4 -17.24 -0.14 -3.10
N TYR A 5 -18.48 -0.63 -3.19
CA TYR A 5 -19.35 -0.47 -4.34
C TYR A 5 -20.13 0.85 -4.26
N TYR A 6 -20.61 1.32 -5.41
CA TYR A 6 -21.55 2.42 -5.49
C TYR A 6 -22.93 1.96 -5.03
N LYS A 7 -23.74 2.86 -4.46
CA LYS A 7 -25.13 2.56 -4.07
C LYS A 7 -25.94 1.96 -5.23
N ARG A 8 -25.70 2.39 -6.47
CA ARG A 8 -26.35 1.85 -7.68
C ARG A 8 -25.99 0.39 -8.01
N GLN A 9 -24.95 -0.16 -7.41
CA GLN A 9 -24.47 -1.53 -7.62
C GLN A 9 -24.99 -2.50 -6.55
N GLU A 10 -25.76 -1.98 -5.58
CA GLU A 10 -26.42 -2.80 -4.56
C GLU A 10 -27.43 -3.75 -5.22
N ASN A 11 -27.43 -5.01 -4.80
CA ASN A 11 -28.22 -6.12 -5.34
C ASN A 11 -27.89 -6.52 -6.80
N THR A 12 -26.86 -5.93 -7.42
CA THR A 12 -26.35 -6.37 -8.73
C THR A 12 -24.94 -6.96 -8.65
N LEU A 13 -24.05 -6.28 -7.92
CA LEU A 13 -22.67 -6.73 -7.67
C LEU A 13 -22.43 -7.05 -6.19
N THR A 14 -23.52 -7.21 -5.45
CA THR A 14 -23.50 -7.50 -4.02
C THR A 14 -24.63 -8.47 -3.71
N ASP A 15 -24.37 -9.43 -2.85
CA ASP A 15 -25.42 -10.26 -2.27
C ASP A 15 -26.03 -9.55 -1.05
N GLY A 16 -27.33 -9.31 -1.12
CA GLY A 16 -28.14 -8.66 -0.09
C GLY A 16 -28.88 -9.64 0.83
N SER A 17 -28.63 -10.95 0.73
CA SER A 17 -29.31 -12.00 1.50
C SER A 17 -28.90 -12.08 2.97
N SER A 18 -27.77 -11.45 3.35
CA SER A 18 -27.23 -11.46 4.71
C SER A 18 -27.53 -10.15 5.44
N TRP A 19 -27.63 -10.22 6.77
CA TRP A 19 -27.78 -9.04 7.64
C TRP A 19 -26.59 -8.06 7.52
N THR A 20 -25.44 -8.55 7.06
CA THR A 20 -24.34 -7.71 6.57
C THR A 20 -24.34 -7.71 5.05
N ARG A 21 -24.17 -6.53 4.43
CA ARG A 21 -24.05 -6.37 2.97
C ARG A 21 -22.66 -6.78 2.44
N GLY A 22 -22.16 -7.92 2.92
CA GLY A 22 -20.73 -8.24 3.01
C GLY A 22 -20.12 -8.98 1.81
N TYR A 23 -20.93 -9.58 0.95
CA TYR A 23 -20.42 -10.27 -0.23
C TYR A 23 -20.55 -9.36 -1.45
N ALA A 24 -19.41 -8.91 -1.98
CA ALA A 24 -19.34 -8.17 -3.23
C ALA A 24 -18.66 -9.04 -4.29
N THR A 25 -19.22 -9.08 -5.49
CA THR A 25 -18.67 -9.81 -6.64
C THR A 25 -17.59 -8.99 -7.36
N MET A 26 -16.88 -8.13 -6.61
CA MET A 26 -15.84 -7.28 -7.17
C MET A 26 -14.61 -8.13 -7.49
N ASN A 27 -14.08 -7.99 -8.70
CA ASN A 27 -12.84 -8.64 -9.09
C ASN A 27 -11.68 -8.18 -8.20
N PHE A 28 -10.80 -9.11 -7.86
CA PHE A 28 -9.55 -8.80 -7.19
C PHE A 28 -8.48 -8.46 -8.23
N ASN A 29 -7.95 -7.24 -8.18
CA ASN A 29 -6.91 -6.79 -9.09
C ASN A 29 -5.54 -7.19 -8.55
N ILE A 30 -4.85 -8.12 -9.22
CA ILE A 30 -3.46 -8.48 -8.88
C ILE A 30 -2.49 -7.38 -9.33
N ILE A 31 -2.70 -6.85 -10.53
CA ILE A 31 -1.92 -5.74 -11.09
C ILE A 31 -2.91 -4.72 -11.65
N ARG A 32 -2.67 -3.45 -11.38
CA ARG A 32 -3.45 -2.34 -11.93
C ARG A 32 -2.53 -1.24 -12.43
N PHE A 33 -3.03 -0.47 -13.39
CA PHE A 33 -2.20 0.49 -14.12
C PHE A 33 -1.52 1.54 -13.22
N ALA A 34 -2.18 1.97 -12.13
CA ALA A 34 -1.54 2.89 -11.19
C ALA A 34 -0.35 2.27 -10.41
N ASP A 35 -0.34 0.96 -10.15
CA ASP A 35 0.85 0.30 -9.61
C ASP A 35 1.98 0.28 -10.65
N VAL A 36 1.67 -0.02 -11.91
CA VAL A 36 2.63 0.03 -13.02
C VAL A 36 3.25 1.42 -13.17
N LEU A 37 2.45 2.48 -13.12
CA LEU A 37 2.94 3.86 -13.17
C LEU A 37 3.88 4.19 -12.02
N LEU A 38 3.57 3.73 -10.80
CA LEU A 38 4.41 3.99 -9.63
C LEU A 38 5.68 3.13 -9.62
N MET A 39 5.64 1.89 -10.11
CA MET A 39 6.85 1.09 -10.35
C MET A 39 7.74 1.72 -11.42
N ALA A 40 7.14 2.21 -12.51
CA ALA A 40 7.87 2.96 -13.54
C ALA A 40 8.49 4.24 -12.95
N ALA A 41 7.75 4.99 -12.12
CA ALA A 41 8.28 6.17 -11.45
C ALA A 41 9.50 5.83 -10.56
N GLU A 42 9.45 4.74 -9.80
CA GLU A 42 10.61 4.28 -9.03
C GLU A 42 11.81 3.94 -9.92
N ALA A 43 11.57 3.23 -11.04
CA ALA A 43 12.63 2.86 -11.98
C ALA A 43 13.28 4.10 -12.63
N GLU A 44 12.48 5.09 -13.04
CA GLU A 44 12.98 6.35 -13.61
C GLU A 44 13.80 7.14 -12.59
N ILE A 45 13.39 7.15 -11.31
CA ILE A 45 14.19 7.75 -10.23
C ILE A 45 15.55 7.07 -10.14
N GLU A 46 15.58 5.74 -10.23
CA GLU A 46 16.83 4.99 -10.18
C GLU A 46 17.72 5.25 -11.39
N ALA A 47 17.13 5.34 -12.57
CA ALA A 47 17.80 5.64 -13.84
C ALA A 47 18.26 7.11 -13.97
N GLY A 48 17.76 8.02 -13.11
CA GLY A 48 18.11 9.44 -13.09
C GLY A 48 17.13 10.36 -13.83
N SER A 49 16.06 9.82 -14.41
CA SER A 49 15.01 10.57 -15.12
C SER A 49 13.95 11.12 -14.16
N LEU A 50 14.35 12.02 -13.25
CA LEU A 50 13.48 12.48 -12.16
C LEU A 50 12.18 13.16 -12.64
N GLU A 51 12.24 13.95 -13.72
CA GLU A 51 11.04 14.55 -14.31
C GLU A 51 10.07 13.50 -14.84
N LYS A 52 10.59 12.42 -15.43
CA LYS A 52 9.75 11.34 -15.95
C LYS A 52 9.02 10.62 -14.82
N ALA A 53 9.71 10.40 -13.70
CA ALA A 53 9.09 9.86 -12.50
C ALA A 53 7.99 10.77 -11.95
N ARG A 54 8.22 12.09 -11.96
CA ARG A 54 7.21 13.08 -11.55
C ARG A 54 5.99 13.03 -12.45
N GLU A 55 6.15 12.92 -13.77
CA GLU A 55 5.06 12.77 -14.73
C GLU A 55 4.19 11.56 -14.39
N TYR A 56 4.78 10.37 -14.23
CA TYR A 56 4.04 9.15 -13.90
C TYR A 56 3.31 9.23 -12.55
N THR A 57 3.97 9.81 -11.55
CA THR A 57 3.35 10.05 -10.24
C THR A 57 2.17 11.02 -10.35
N ASN A 58 2.31 12.07 -11.16
CA ASN A 58 1.26 13.04 -11.41
C ASN A 58 0.07 12.48 -12.20
N MET A 59 0.25 11.44 -13.00
CA MET A 59 -0.88 10.74 -13.63
C MET A 59 -1.79 10.11 -12.55
N VAL A 60 -1.21 9.48 -11.53
CA VAL A 60 -1.96 8.91 -10.40
C VAL A 60 -2.63 10.01 -9.57
N ARG A 61 -1.85 11.04 -9.20
CA ARG A 61 -2.36 12.16 -8.40
C ARG A 61 -3.43 12.98 -9.12
N GLY A 62 -3.27 13.20 -10.42
CA GLY A 62 -4.23 13.90 -11.26
C GLY A 62 -5.57 13.16 -11.33
N ARG A 63 -5.53 11.82 -11.43
CA ARG A 63 -6.74 10.99 -11.30
C ARG A 63 -7.39 11.18 -9.92
N ALA A 64 -6.60 11.13 -8.84
CA ALA A 64 -7.12 11.25 -7.47
C ALA A 64 -7.67 12.66 -7.16
N ALA A 65 -7.09 13.70 -7.76
CA ALA A 65 -7.53 15.09 -7.63
C ALA A 65 -8.78 15.43 -8.44
N ASN A 66 -9.24 14.53 -9.32
CA ASN A 66 -10.45 14.77 -10.10
C ASN A 66 -11.69 14.76 -9.19
N LYS A 67 -12.26 15.96 -8.99
CA LYS A 67 -13.45 16.21 -8.17
C LYS A 67 -14.66 15.38 -8.56
N ALA A 68 -14.79 14.98 -9.83
CA ALA A 68 -15.87 14.10 -10.29
C ALA A 68 -15.84 12.72 -9.62
N SER A 69 -14.69 12.29 -9.10
CA SER A 69 -14.51 11.01 -8.40
C SER A 69 -14.62 11.13 -6.88
N TRP A 70 -14.75 12.34 -6.33
CA TRP A 70 -14.80 12.56 -4.89
C TRP A 70 -16.15 12.13 -4.33
N VAL A 71 -16.11 11.56 -3.13
CA VAL A 71 -17.31 11.16 -2.39
C VAL A 71 -17.97 12.42 -1.83
N THR A 72 -19.27 12.57 -2.10
CA THR A 72 -20.13 13.63 -1.56
C THR A 72 -20.92 13.13 -0.35
N GLU A 73 -21.45 14.04 0.46
CA GLU A 73 -22.31 13.67 1.59
C GLU A 73 -23.57 12.92 1.13
N ASN A 74 -24.19 12.17 2.04
CA ASN A 74 -25.44 11.48 1.76
C ASN A 74 -26.64 12.43 1.79
N SER A 75 -26.65 13.38 2.73
CA SER A 75 -27.67 14.40 2.93
C SER A 75 -27.66 15.49 1.86
N ASP A 76 -26.48 15.87 1.37
CA ASP A 76 -26.31 16.97 0.42
C ASP A 76 -25.24 16.63 -0.62
N LYS A 77 -25.67 16.34 -1.85
CA LYS A 77 -24.76 15.96 -2.95
C LYS A 77 -23.95 17.13 -3.50
N SER A 78 -24.23 18.37 -3.11
CA SER A 78 -23.41 19.53 -3.45
C SER A 78 -22.15 19.64 -2.58
N LYS A 79 -22.10 18.91 -1.45
CA LYS A 79 -21.01 18.95 -0.49
C LYS A 79 -20.14 17.71 -0.56
N PHE A 80 -18.82 17.91 -0.44
CA PHE A 80 -17.86 16.83 -0.35
C PHE A 80 -17.85 16.22 1.05
N ALA A 81 -17.76 14.88 1.14
CA ALA A 81 -17.79 14.15 2.41
C ALA A 81 -16.50 14.25 3.25
N ALA A 82 -15.48 14.94 2.73
CA ALA A 82 -14.18 15.10 3.37
C ALA A 82 -13.47 16.35 2.85
N ASN A 83 -12.42 16.76 3.56
CA ASN A 83 -11.52 17.83 3.12
C ASN A 83 -10.47 17.24 2.16
N TYR A 84 -10.81 17.19 0.87
CA TYR A 84 -9.90 16.67 -0.15
C TYR A 84 -8.77 17.68 -0.43
N ASN A 85 -7.56 17.37 0.02
CA ASN A 85 -6.35 18.14 -0.27
C ASN A 85 -5.38 17.30 -1.13
N ILE A 86 -5.61 17.31 -2.44
CA ILE A 86 -4.87 16.49 -3.40
C ILE A 86 -4.48 17.38 -4.58
N ALA A 87 -3.19 17.46 -4.88
CA ALA A 87 -2.65 18.25 -5.99
C ALA A 87 -1.42 17.56 -6.59
N THR A 88 -1.17 17.75 -7.89
CA THR A 88 0.05 17.26 -8.55
C THR A 88 1.29 17.98 -8.02
N TYR A 89 2.45 17.33 -8.12
CA TYR A 89 3.74 17.98 -7.91
C TYR A 89 4.03 18.95 -9.05
N SER A 90 3.95 20.25 -8.80
CA SER A 90 4.09 21.30 -9.80
C SER A 90 5.55 21.63 -10.13
N ALA A 91 6.43 21.63 -9.11
CA ALA A 91 7.85 21.89 -9.29
C ALA A 91 8.59 20.67 -9.86
N PRO A 92 9.57 20.87 -10.75
CA PRO A 92 10.51 19.85 -11.17
C PRO A 92 11.18 19.15 -9.97
N TRP A 93 11.37 17.84 -10.07
CA TRP A 93 12.15 17.06 -9.12
C TRP A 93 13.62 17.09 -9.51
N THR A 94 14.42 17.73 -8.66
CA THR A 94 15.88 17.84 -8.86
C THR A 94 16.67 17.01 -7.85
N ASP A 95 16.01 16.41 -6.86
CA ASP A 95 16.63 15.61 -5.82
C ASP A 95 16.03 14.20 -5.79
N LYS A 96 16.91 13.20 -5.87
CA LYS A 96 16.54 11.79 -5.91
C LYS A 96 15.85 11.33 -4.61
N THR A 97 16.27 11.86 -3.46
CA THR A 97 15.72 11.49 -2.15
C THR A 97 14.31 12.05 -1.95
N VAL A 98 14.07 13.29 -2.38
CA VAL A 98 12.74 13.91 -2.41
C VAL A 98 11.82 13.15 -3.34
N ALA A 99 12.28 12.83 -4.56
CA ALA A 99 11.51 12.03 -5.52
C ALA A 99 11.15 10.64 -4.97
N ARG A 100 12.11 9.92 -4.37
CA ARG A 100 11.85 8.63 -3.71
C ARG A 100 10.80 8.77 -2.61
N SER A 101 10.94 9.76 -1.74
CA SER A 101 10.00 9.98 -0.64
C SER A 101 8.59 10.25 -1.16
N ALA A 102 8.46 11.07 -2.20
CA ALA A 102 7.19 11.37 -2.86
C ALA A 102 6.53 10.12 -3.44
N VAL A 103 7.27 9.31 -4.22
CA VAL A 103 6.73 8.08 -4.83
C VAL A 103 6.37 7.03 -3.78
N ARG A 104 7.19 6.85 -2.74
CA ARG A 104 6.90 5.90 -1.65
C ARG A 104 5.65 6.30 -0.86
N MET A 105 5.45 7.60 -0.64
CA MET A 105 4.21 8.13 -0.04
C MET A 105 3.02 7.87 -0.95
N GLU A 106 3.14 8.13 -2.25
CA GLU A 106 2.06 7.89 -3.21
C GLU A 106 1.69 6.40 -3.27
N ARG A 107 2.69 5.50 -3.30
CA ARG A 107 2.46 4.05 -3.20
C ARG A 107 1.71 3.67 -1.93
N MET A 108 2.09 4.24 -0.78
CA MET A 108 1.40 3.97 0.48
C MET A 108 -0.08 4.37 0.43
N LEU A 109 -0.39 5.56 -0.08
CA LEU A 109 -1.75 6.08 -0.16
C LEU A 109 -2.58 5.33 -1.21
N GLU A 110 -2.04 5.21 -2.42
CA GLU A 110 -2.74 4.65 -3.56
C GLU A 110 -2.95 3.14 -3.38
N LEU A 111 -1.95 2.40 -2.90
CA LEU A 111 -1.95 0.94 -2.74
C LEU A 111 -2.33 0.47 -1.32
N ALA A 112 -2.88 1.36 -0.48
CA ALA A 112 -3.34 1.02 0.86
C ALA A 112 -4.30 -0.18 0.88
N GLN A 113 -4.05 -1.13 1.79
CA GLN A 113 -4.84 -2.36 1.97
C GLN A 113 -4.87 -3.32 0.76
N GLU A 114 -3.97 -3.18 -0.23
CA GLU A 114 -3.81 -4.15 -1.34
C GLU A 114 -2.67 -5.16 -1.12
N GLY A 115 -2.07 -5.21 0.07
CA GLY A 115 -1.01 -6.17 0.38
C GLY A 115 0.40 -5.79 -0.06
N HIS A 116 0.62 -4.60 -0.64
CA HIS A 116 1.95 -4.19 -1.11
C HIS A 116 2.90 -3.68 -0.01
N ARG A 117 2.38 -2.99 1.02
CA ARG A 117 3.20 -2.17 1.93
C ARG A 117 4.35 -2.93 2.59
N PHE A 118 4.11 -4.15 3.08
CA PHE A 118 5.17 -4.93 3.73
C PHE A 118 6.31 -5.26 2.76
N PHE A 119 5.99 -5.78 1.57
CA PHE A 119 6.98 -6.13 0.56
C PHE A 119 7.72 -4.89 0.04
N ASP A 120 7.03 -3.76 -0.11
CA ASP A 120 7.64 -2.47 -0.44
C ASP A 120 8.69 -2.04 0.59
N LEU A 121 8.36 -2.13 1.88
CA LEU A 121 9.28 -1.80 2.96
C LEU A 121 10.51 -2.73 3.00
N VAL A 122 10.31 -4.03 2.77
CA VAL A 122 11.40 -5.02 2.73
C VAL A 122 12.33 -4.75 1.55
N ARG A 123 11.81 -4.60 0.33
CA ARG A 123 12.65 -4.35 -0.87
C ARG A 123 13.38 -3.01 -0.81
N TRP A 124 12.84 -2.02 -0.10
CA TRP A 124 13.51 -0.74 0.12
C TRP A 124 14.56 -0.79 1.25
N GLY A 125 14.60 -1.87 2.03
CA GLY A 125 15.48 -1.99 3.20
C GLY A 125 15.08 -1.10 4.38
N THR A 126 13.84 -0.62 4.42
CA THR A 126 13.33 0.31 5.47
C THR A 126 12.34 -0.33 6.43
N ALA A 127 12.08 -1.65 6.31
CA ALA A 127 11.11 -2.37 7.13
C ALA A 127 11.33 -2.20 8.63
N GLU A 128 12.56 -2.36 9.13
CA GLU A 128 12.86 -2.22 10.56
C GLU A 128 12.50 -0.82 11.07
N THR A 129 12.96 0.23 10.39
CA THR A 129 12.72 1.62 10.80
C THR A 129 11.23 1.96 10.82
N GLU A 130 10.52 1.64 9.74
CA GLU A 130 9.12 2.00 9.55
C GLU A 130 8.19 1.19 10.46
N LEU A 131 8.41 -0.14 10.55
CA LEU A 131 7.56 -1.01 11.36
C LEU A 131 7.81 -0.81 12.86
N ASN A 132 9.05 -0.61 13.30
CA ASN A 132 9.30 -0.32 14.72
C ASN A 132 8.78 1.07 15.11
N SER A 133 8.81 2.06 14.22
CA SER A 133 8.17 3.36 14.45
C SER A 133 6.65 3.21 14.64
N TYR A 134 6.01 2.44 13.75
CA TYR A 134 4.59 2.09 13.86
C TYR A 134 4.27 1.36 15.18
N LEU A 135 5.01 0.30 15.52
CA LEU A 135 4.81 -0.47 16.74
C LEU A 135 5.00 0.39 18.00
N ALA A 136 5.99 1.27 18.02
CA ALA A 136 6.22 2.19 19.14
C ALA A 136 5.10 3.23 19.29
N TYR A 137 4.48 3.66 18.19
CA TYR A 137 3.31 4.52 18.22
C TYR A 137 2.07 3.78 18.73
N GLU A 138 1.73 2.66 18.09
CA GLU A 138 0.49 1.92 18.36
C GLU A 138 0.49 1.20 19.70
N SER A 139 1.64 0.72 20.19
CA SER A 139 1.75 0.05 21.50
C SER A 139 1.30 0.92 22.67
N LYS A 140 1.24 2.25 22.51
CA LYS A 140 0.69 3.19 23.51
C LYS A 140 -0.84 3.11 23.61
N ILE A 141 -1.50 2.70 22.54
CA ILE A 141 -2.96 2.65 22.41
C ILE A 141 -3.44 1.19 22.50
N LEU A 142 -2.76 0.29 21.80
CA LEU A 142 -3.06 -1.12 21.66
C LEU A 142 -2.07 -1.98 22.46
N VAL A 143 -1.91 -1.64 23.74
CA VAL A 143 -0.92 -2.27 24.66
C VAL A 143 -1.03 -3.79 24.66
N ALA A 144 -2.25 -4.35 24.73
CA ALA A 144 -2.46 -5.80 24.76
C ALA A 144 -2.09 -6.51 23.45
N LYS A 145 -2.03 -5.79 22.32
CA LYS A 145 -1.70 -6.35 21.00
C LYS A 145 -0.24 -6.14 20.62
N PHE A 146 0.31 -4.97 20.93
CA PHE A 146 1.63 -4.55 20.48
C PHE A 146 2.62 -4.23 21.60
N GLY A 147 2.25 -4.40 22.87
CA GLY A 147 3.16 -4.25 24.00
C GLY A 147 4.36 -5.18 23.88
N GLY A 148 5.56 -4.61 23.75
CA GLY A 148 6.81 -5.36 23.56
C GLY A 148 7.03 -5.92 22.15
N ALA A 149 6.13 -5.64 21.19
CA ALA A 149 6.32 -6.05 19.81
C ALA A 149 7.54 -5.35 19.18
N LYS A 150 8.32 -6.10 18.40
CA LYS A 150 9.52 -5.63 17.74
C LYS A 150 9.73 -6.34 16.41
N PHE A 151 10.13 -5.58 15.40
CA PHE A 151 10.68 -6.09 14.15
C PHE A 151 12.21 -6.17 14.28
N THR A 152 12.78 -7.34 13.98
CA THR A 152 14.22 -7.59 13.97
C THR A 152 14.73 -7.71 12.54
N LYS A 153 15.64 -6.81 12.16
CA LYS A 153 16.33 -6.84 10.87
C LYS A 153 17.17 -8.10 10.69
N GLY A 154 17.20 -8.64 9.47
CA GLY A 154 17.89 -9.88 9.12
C GLY A 154 17.19 -11.15 9.61
N LYS A 155 15.92 -11.04 9.99
CA LYS A 155 15.08 -12.15 10.44
C LYS A 155 13.65 -11.96 9.93
N ASN A 156 12.97 -10.90 10.36
CA ASN A 156 11.52 -10.76 10.15
C ASN A 156 11.11 -10.28 8.75
N GLU A 157 12.06 -10.03 7.85
CA GLU A 157 11.81 -9.68 6.45
C GLU A 157 11.13 -10.82 5.68
N TYR A 158 11.42 -12.06 6.04
CA TYR A 158 10.93 -13.26 5.37
C TYR A 158 10.32 -14.23 6.39
N LEU A 159 9.33 -14.99 5.95
CA LEU A 159 8.78 -16.08 6.76
C LEU A 159 9.84 -17.19 6.93
N PRO A 160 9.86 -17.90 8.07
CA PRO A 160 10.69 -19.09 8.20
C PRO A 160 10.28 -20.13 7.17
N ILE A 161 11.25 -20.85 6.62
CA ILE A 161 10.97 -22.07 5.86
C ILE A 161 10.31 -23.04 6.84
N PRO A 162 9.15 -23.64 6.51
CA PRO A 162 8.46 -24.53 7.43
C PRO A 162 9.35 -25.72 7.84
N GLN A 163 9.59 -25.89 9.14
CA GLN A 163 10.48 -26.91 9.69
C GLN A 163 10.21 -28.33 9.13
N PRO A 164 8.94 -28.79 9.01
CA PRO A 164 8.67 -30.12 8.47
C PRO A 164 9.18 -30.33 7.04
N GLN A 165 9.32 -29.27 6.24
CA GLN A 165 9.87 -29.38 4.88
C GLN A 165 11.38 -29.58 4.90
N ILE A 166 12.08 -28.92 5.83
CA ILE A 166 13.52 -29.12 6.06
C ILE A 166 13.78 -30.53 6.57
N ASP A 167 12.96 -31.02 7.50
CA ASP A 167 13.11 -32.37 8.08
C ASP A 167 12.95 -33.47 7.02
N VAL A 168 12.07 -33.26 6.03
CA VAL A 168 11.83 -34.22 4.93
C VAL A 168 12.93 -34.16 3.86
N GLN A 169 13.35 -32.96 3.45
CA GLN A 169 14.34 -32.80 2.37
C GLN A 169 15.79 -32.92 2.86
N GLY A 170 16.05 -32.65 4.13
CA GLY A 170 17.39 -32.55 4.71
C GLY A 170 17.96 -31.14 4.64
N LYS A 171 18.64 -30.73 5.72
CA LYS A 171 19.25 -29.41 5.89
C LYS A 171 20.32 -29.05 4.86
N ASP A 172 20.93 -30.05 4.23
CA ASP A 172 21.96 -29.85 3.20
C ASP A 172 21.34 -29.45 1.85
N ILE A 173 20.03 -29.65 1.69
CA ILE A 173 19.24 -29.28 0.51
C ILE A 173 18.41 -28.03 0.78
N LEU A 174 17.70 -28.00 1.92
CA LEU A 174 16.89 -26.86 2.33
C LEU A 174 17.49 -26.16 3.56
N THR A 175 18.23 -25.09 3.31
CA THR A 175 18.81 -24.23 4.34
C THR A 175 17.80 -23.19 4.83
N GLN A 176 17.66 -23.06 6.14
CA GLN A 176 16.77 -22.08 6.78
C GLN A 176 17.18 -20.62 6.46
N ASN A 177 16.19 -19.72 6.46
CA ASN A 177 16.42 -18.29 6.40
C ASN A 177 17.22 -17.78 7.61
N PRO A 178 18.09 -16.77 7.44
CA PRO A 178 18.87 -16.22 8.56
C PRO A 178 18.00 -15.84 9.77
N GLY A 179 18.50 -16.16 10.96
CA GLY A 179 17.86 -15.79 12.23
C GLY A 179 16.72 -16.70 12.70
N TYR A 180 16.39 -17.77 11.98
CA TYR A 180 15.40 -18.79 12.37
C TYR A 180 16.03 -20.14 12.70
#